data_AF-U7TX38-F1
#
_entry.id   AF-U7TX38-F1
#
_cell.length_a   1.000
_cell.length_b   1.000
_cell.length_c   1.000
_cell.angle_alpha   90.00
_cell.angle_beta   90.00
_cell.angle_gamma   90.00
#
_symmetry.space_group_name_H-M   'P 1'
#
loop_
_entity.id
_entity.type
_entity.pdbx_description
1 polymer ?
#
loop_
_entity_poly.entity_id
_entity_poly.type
_entity_poly.pdbx_seq_one_letter_code
_entity_poly.pdbx_strand_id
1 'polypeptide(L)'
;MGLMDLVKKAFLGATDEENRKNKEKMRAIFNESVPNGNDYKLIYCHMENFSNAVIVETTKHSNFIVGYKEGEVVVIPVNPDLLDYGKAIIFNKKNESATRTSMGYCIVSNPEISFQFVPITYEPALAGKGKYSVAVTQSSAEVSEFKNFFKKGL
;
A
#
# COMPACT_ATOMS: atom_id res chain seq x y z
N MET A 1 -25.72 11.50 19.00
CA MET A 1 -25.13 10.58 18.00
C MET A 1 -26.30 10.00 17.20
N GLY A 2 -26.46 10.42 15.95
CA GLY A 2 -27.71 10.26 15.19
C GLY A 2 -27.77 8.99 14.36
N LEU A 3 -28.98 8.46 14.17
CA LEU A 3 -29.33 7.29 13.35
C LEU A 3 -28.65 7.27 11.96
N MET A 4 -28.37 8.46 11.40
CA MET A 4 -27.67 8.65 10.13
C MET A 4 -26.21 8.18 10.13
N ASP A 5 -25.54 8.21 11.29
CA ASP A 5 -24.16 7.74 11.45
C ASP A 5 -24.09 6.21 11.44
N LEU A 6 -25.11 5.57 12.02
CA LEU A 6 -25.30 4.13 12.07
C LEU A 6 -25.70 3.55 10.69
N VAL A 7 -26.53 4.27 9.93
CA VAL A 7 -26.92 3.88 8.57
C VAL A 7 -25.76 4.06 7.58
N LYS A 8 -24.96 5.13 7.70
CA LYS A 8 -23.70 5.23 6.94
C LYS A 8 -22.79 4.05 7.29
N LYS A 9 -22.50 3.79 8.56
CA LYS A 9 -21.66 2.65 8.98
C LYS A 9 -22.15 1.29 8.48
N ALA A 10 -23.47 1.07 8.44
CA ALA A 10 -24.04 -0.18 7.94
C ALA A 10 -24.00 -0.32 6.40
N PHE A 11 -23.98 0.79 5.65
CA PHE A 11 -23.87 0.78 4.18
C PHE A 11 -22.41 0.68 3.66
N LEU A 12 -21.42 0.83 4.55
CA LEU A 12 -20.00 1.04 4.21
C LEU A 12 -19.14 -0.24 4.09
N GLY A 13 -19.73 -1.44 4.21
CA GLY A 13 -19.16 -2.72 3.77
C GLY A 13 -17.85 -3.22 4.43
N ALA A 14 -17.16 -2.38 5.20
CA ALA A 14 -16.07 -2.71 6.09
C ALA A 14 -16.44 -2.14 7.45
N THR A 15 -16.69 -3.00 8.43
CA THR A 15 -16.86 -2.53 9.80
C THR A 15 -15.57 -1.86 10.27
N ASP A 16 -15.68 -0.79 11.08
CA ASP A 16 -14.52 -0.09 11.66
C ASP A 16 -13.53 -1.06 12.33
N GLU A 17 -14.06 -2.16 12.87
CA GLU A 17 -13.33 -3.28 13.46
C GLU A 17 -12.51 -4.10 12.44
N GLU A 18 -13.04 -4.38 11.24
CA GLU A 18 -12.29 -5.05 10.17
C GLU A 18 -11.14 -4.18 9.67
N ASN A 19 -11.38 -2.88 9.50
CA ASN A 19 -10.33 -1.93 9.13
C ASN A 19 -9.23 -1.87 10.19
N ARG A 20 -9.58 -1.82 11.47
CA ARG A 20 -8.63 -1.84 12.59
C ARG A 20 -7.79 -3.11 12.58
N LYS A 21 -8.42 -4.29 12.47
CA LYS A 21 -7.73 -5.59 12.37
C LYS A 21 -6.79 -5.65 11.18
N ASN A 22 -7.20 -5.15 10.02
CA ASN A 22 -6.35 -5.17 8.83
C ASN A 22 -5.15 -4.23 8.95
N LYS A 23 -5.30 -3.05 9.55
CA LYS A 23 -4.17 -2.16 9.86
C LYS A 23 -3.20 -2.80 10.86
N GLU A 24 -3.71 -3.47 11.89
CA GLU A 24 -2.88 -4.21 12.86
C GLU A 24 -2.11 -5.36 12.16
N LYS A 25 -2.78 -6.12 11.28
CA LYS A 25 -2.12 -7.16 10.48
C LYS A 25 -1.05 -6.60 9.56
N MET A 26 -1.33 -5.52 8.84
CA MET A 26 -0.32 -4.86 7.98
C MET A 26 0.90 -4.45 8.79
N ARG A 27 0.68 -3.87 9.98
CA ARG A 27 1.76 -3.48 10.89
C ARG A 27 2.55 -4.69 11.37
N ALA A 28 1.88 -5.78 11.74
CA ALA A 28 2.53 -7.01 12.17
C ALA A 28 3.41 -7.61 11.06
N ILE A 29 2.86 -7.77 9.84
CA ILE A 29 3.59 -8.27 8.66
C ILE A 29 4.84 -7.40 8.39
N PHE A 30 4.68 -6.08 8.45
CA PHE A 30 5.79 -5.17 8.19
C PHE A 30 6.89 -5.28 9.26
N ASN A 31 6.52 -5.32 10.54
CA ASN A 31 7.47 -5.42 11.64
C ASN A 31 8.19 -6.78 11.69
N GLU A 32 7.53 -7.86 11.25
CA GLU A 32 8.16 -9.17 11.10
C GLU A 32 9.18 -9.19 9.96
N SER A 33 8.88 -8.47 8.87
CA SER A 33 9.73 -8.43 7.67
C SER A 33 10.86 -7.41 7.72
N VAL A 34 10.74 -6.37 8.56
CA VAL A 34 11.65 -5.21 8.56
C VAL A 34 12.10 -4.88 9.99
N PRO A 35 13.41 -4.90 10.28
CA PRO A 35 13.93 -4.45 11.58
C PRO A 35 13.53 -3.00 11.88
N ASN A 36 13.08 -2.74 13.11
CA ASN A 36 12.57 -1.44 13.55
C ASN A 36 11.39 -0.93 12.68
N GLY A 37 10.52 -1.84 12.23
CA GLY A 37 9.39 -1.48 11.36
C GLY A 37 8.42 -0.42 11.92
N ASN A 38 8.43 -0.18 13.23
CA ASN A 38 7.64 0.87 13.88
C ASN A 38 8.08 2.30 13.50
N ASP A 39 9.31 2.49 13.03
CA ASP A 39 9.82 3.79 12.58
C ASP A 39 9.20 4.23 11.23
N TYR A 40 8.53 3.31 10.55
CA TYR A 40 7.95 3.55 9.22
C TYR A 40 6.48 3.89 9.33
N LYS A 41 6.08 4.89 8.54
CA LYS A 41 4.68 5.09 8.18
C LYS A 41 4.29 4.05 7.15
N LEU A 42 3.09 3.49 7.26
CA LEU A 42 2.61 2.46 6.36
C LEU A 42 1.48 3.02 5.51
N ILE A 43 1.49 2.65 4.23
CA ILE A 43 0.39 2.86 3.33
C ILE A 43 0.13 1.57 2.54
N TYR A 44 -1.14 1.24 2.37
CA TYR A 44 -1.59 0.21 1.48
C TYR A 44 -1.72 0.79 0.07
N CYS A 45 -1.12 0.10 -0.88
CA CYS A 45 -1.18 0.43 -2.29
C CYS A 45 -1.63 -0.79 -3.08
N HIS A 46 -2.35 -0.55 -4.17
CA HIS A 46 -2.47 -1.55 -5.23
C HIS A 46 -1.66 -1.12 -6.45
N MET A 47 -1.35 -2.08 -7.31
CA MET A 47 -0.77 -1.82 -8.62
C MET A 47 -1.83 -1.90 -9.71
N GLU A 48 -1.68 -1.08 -10.76
CA GLU A 48 -2.61 -1.07 -11.89
C GLU A 48 -2.11 -1.87 -13.11
N ASN A 49 -0.80 -2.04 -13.34
CA ASN A 49 -0.26 -3.00 -14.33
C ASN A 49 1.29 -3.05 -14.28
N PHE A 50 1.88 -4.19 -14.67
CA PHE A 50 3.32 -4.34 -14.90
C PHE A 50 3.64 -4.21 -16.40
N SER A 51 4.69 -3.45 -16.70
CA SER A 51 5.43 -3.54 -17.97
C SER A 51 6.88 -3.87 -17.64
N ASN A 52 7.26 -5.14 -17.76
CA ASN A 52 8.63 -5.47 -18.15
C ASN A 52 8.59 -6.69 -19.07
N ALA A 53 8.76 -6.42 -20.36
CA ALA A 53 8.98 -7.44 -21.37
C ALA A 53 10.25 -8.21 -20.98
N VAL A 54 10.12 -9.50 -20.65
CA VAL A 54 11.12 -10.60 -20.71
C VAL A 54 10.85 -11.66 -19.63
N ILE A 55 10.13 -11.37 -18.54
CA ILE A 55 9.71 -12.41 -17.58
C ILE A 55 8.24 -12.18 -17.24
N VAL A 56 7.36 -12.93 -17.89
CA VAL A 56 5.95 -13.05 -17.48
C VAL A 56 5.92 -13.95 -16.25
N GLU A 57 6.38 -13.43 -15.12
CA GLU A 57 6.00 -14.01 -13.84
C GLU A 57 4.56 -13.59 -13.59
N THR A 58 3.66 -14.57 -13.53
CA THR A 58 2.26 -14.40 -13.14
C THR A 58 2.21 -13.56 -11.88
N THR A 59 1.84 -12.28 -12.01
CA THR A 59 1.75 -11.34 -10.90
C THR A 59 0.72 -11.83 -9.89
N LYS A 60 1.14 -12.63 -8.91
CA LYS A 60 0.27 -13.14 -7.83
C LYS A 60 -0.14 -12.05 -6.84
N HIS A 61 0.58 -10.93 -6.82
CA HIS A 61 0.38 -9.87 -5.83
C HIS A 61 0.13 -8.53 -6.53
N SER A 62 -1.13 -8.10 -6.52
CA SER A 62 -1.54 -6.75 -6.97
C SER A 62 -1.55 -5.73 -5.83
N ASN A 63 -1.21 -6.16 -4.60
CA ASN A 63 -1.35 -5.40 -3.37
C ASN A 63 -0.01 -5.31 -2.66
N PHE A 64 0.23 -4.17 -2.02
CA PHE A 64 1.50 -3.87 -1.37
C PHE A 64 1.26 -3.16 -0.05
N ILE A 65 1.98 -3.61 0.97
CA ILE A 65 2.27 -2.78 2.14
C ILE A 65 3.52 -1.99 1.80
N VAL A 66 3.39 -0.66 1.78
CA VAL A 66 4.51 0.25 1.52
C VAL A 66 4.84 0.98 2.82
N GLY A 67 6.00 0.68 3.38
CA GLY A 67 6.57 1.44 4.49
C GLY A 67 7.47 2.54 3.97
N TYR A 68 7.37 3.74 4.54
CA TYR A 68 8.22 4.86 4.15
C TYR A 68 8.68 5.65 5.38
N LYS A 69 9.95 6.06 5.34
CA LYS A 69 10.59 6.99 6.26
C LYS A 69 11.61 7.83 5.49
N GLU A 70 12.19 8.84 6.12
CA GLU A 70 13.19 9.67 5.44
C GLU A 70 14.36 8.82 4.91
N GLY A 71 14.62 8.92 3.61
CA GLY A 71 15.70 8.22 2.92
C GLY A 71 15.44 6.75 2.56
N GLU A 72 14.27 6.19 2.90
CA GLU A 72 14.00 4.77 2.64
C GLU A 72 12.52 4.45 2.44
N VAL A 73 12.26 3.58 1.45
CA VAL A 73 10.96 2.97 1.16
C VAL A 73 11.13 1.46 1.20
N VAL A 74 10.18 0.76 1.80
CA VAL A 74 10.13 -0.70 1.81
C VAL A 74 8.80 -1.14 1.24
N VAL A 75 8.85 -2.10 0.33
CA VAL A 75 7.68 -2.63 -0.38
C VAL A 75 7.55 -4.11 -0.05
N ILE A 76 6.39 -4.51 0.47
CA ILE A 76 6.06 -5.91 0.73
C ILE A 76 4.84 -6.28 -0.11
N PRO A 77 4.98 -7.17 -1.11
CA PRO A 77 3.85 -7.69 -1.85
C PRO A 77 2.98 -8.57 -0.93
N VAL A 78 1.67 -8.38 -0.97
CA VAL A 78 0.70 -9.12 -0.15
C VAL A 78 -0.46 -9.63 -0.98
N ASN A 79 -1.17 -10.64 -0.49
CA ASN A 79 -2.44 -11.05 -1.05
C ASN A 79 -3.60 -10.15 -0.52
N PRO A 80 -4.78 -10.17 -1.18
CA PRO A 80 -5.94 -9.37 -0.76
C PRO A 80 -6.48 -9.68 0.65
N ASP A 81 -6.07 -10.79 1.26
CA ASP A 81 -6.52 -11.23 2.58
C ASP A 81 -5.49 -10.99 3.71
N LEU A 82 -4.30 -10.48 3.36
CA LEU A 82 -3.14 -10.33 4.26
C LEU A 82 -2.74 -11.64 4.98
N LEU A 83 -2.97 -12.78 4.32
CA LEU A 83 -2.62 -14.12 4.83
C LEU A 83 -1.30 -14.63 4.27
N ASP A 84 -0.89 -14.11 3.11
CA ASP A 84 0.34 -14.48 2.43
C ASP A 84 1.05 -13.21 1.94
N TYR A 85 2.36 -13.16 2.15
CA TYR A 85 3.19 -12.02 1.80
C TYR A 85 4.56 -12.46 1.30
N GLY A 86 5.08 -11.73 0.31
CA GLY A 86 6.40 -11.99 -0.24
C GLY A 86 7.50 -11.25 0.50
N LYS A 87 8.74 -11.35 -0.01
CA LYS A 87 9.90 -10.73 0.62
C LYS A 87 9.81 -9.20 0.60
N ALA A 88 10.29 -8.57 1.67
CA ALA A 88 10.45 -7.12 1.73
C ALA A 88 11.55 -6.65 0.77
N ILE A 89 11.23 -5.64 -0.03
CA ILE A 89 12.13 -5.02 -1.00
C ILE A 89 12.42 -3.61 -0.54
N ILE A 90 13.69 -3.33 -0.26
CA ILE A 90 14.14 -2.06 0.32
C ILE A 90 14.64 -1.16 -0.81
N PHE A 91 14.26 0.11 -0.78
CA PHE A 91 14.65 1.17 -1.70
C PHE A 91 15.24 2.34 -0.91
N ASN A 92 16.51 2.66 -1.11
CA ASN A 92 17.21 3.78 -0.50
C ASN A 92 18.33 4.28 -1.43
N LYS A 93 19.09 5.29 -1.00
CA LYS A 93 20.21 5.80 -1.82
C LYS A 93 21.32 4.78 -2.06
N LYS A 94 21.48 3.79 -1.16
CA LYS A 94 22.59 2.82 -1.24
C LYS A 94 22.39 1.81 -2.37
N ASN A 95 21.14 1.52 -2.73
CA ASN A 95 20.82 0.67 -3.87
C ASN A 95 20.34 1.48 -5.09
N GLU A 96 20.81 2.73 -5.21
CA GLU A 96 20.56 3.59 -6.37
C GLU A 96 19.06 3.78 -6.67
N SER A 97 18.25 3.77 -5.61
CA SER A 97 16.81 3.91 -5.76
C SER A 97 16.39 5.36 -5.95
N ALA A 98 15.27 5.54 -6.64
CA ALA A 98 14.58 6.81 -6.77
C ALA A 98 13.08 6.63 -6.56
N THR A 99 12.46 7.63 -5.93
CA THR A 99 11.01 7.79 -5.92
C THR A 99 10.62 8.95 -6.82
N ARG A 100 9.48 8.82 -7.50
CA ARG A 100 8.87 9.91 -8.26
C ARG A 100 7.37 9.77 -8.28
N THR A 101 6.68 10.86 -8.57
CA THR A 101 5.24 10.85 -8.88
C THR A 101 5.03 11.14 -10.35
N SER A 102 4.17 10.38 -11.04
CA SER A 102 3.80 10.64 -12.43
C SER A 102 2.33 10.28 -12.65
N MET A 103 1.56 11.16 -13.31
CA MET A 103 0.16 10.93 -13.69
C MET A 103 -0.75 10.40 -12.55
N GLY A 104 -0.52 10.83 -11.30
CA GLY A 104 -1.27 10.38 -10.12
C GLY A 104 -0.71 9.13 -9.43
N TYR A 105 0.27 8.45 -10.02
CA TYR A 105 0.96 7.29 -9.48
C TYR A 105 2.17 7.67 -8.62
N CYS A 106 2.47 6.83 -7.65
CA CYS A 106 3.70 6.85 -6.87
C CYS A 106 4.62 5.73 -7.37
N ILE A 107 5.79 6.08 -7.87
CA ILE A 107 6.74 5.14 -8.48
C ILE A 107 8.00 5.08 -7.61
N VAL A 108 8.45 3.88 -7.28
CA VAL A 108 9.77 3.64 -6.68
C VAL A 108 10.51 2.62 -7.54
N SER A 109 11.77 2.88 -7.81
CA SER A 109 12.59 2.02 -8.67
C SER A 109 14.05 2.05 -8.28
N ASN A 110 14.74 0.95 -8.55
CA ASN A 110 16.20 0.86 -8.58
C ASN A 110 16.62 0.30 -9.96
N PRO A 111 17.91 0.04 -10.23
CA PRO A 111 18.34 -0.51 -11.52
C PRO A 111 17.75 -1.89 -11.88
N GLU A 112 17.27 -2.66 -10.90
CA GLU A 112 16.77 -4.03 -11.09
C GLU A 112 15.24 -4.11 -11.20
N ILE A 113 14.53 -3.30 -10.43
CA ILE A 113 13.07 -3.40 -10.25
C ILE A 113 12.42 -2.02 -10.14
N SER A 114 11.21 -1.89 -10.69
CA SER A 114 10.37 -0.70 -10.61
C SER A 114 8.96 -1.08 -10.20
N PHE A 115 8.42 -0.37 -9.22
CA PHE A 115 7.03 -0.48 -8.79
C PHE A 115 6.28 0.82 -9.07
N GLN A 116 5.04 0.66 -9.53
CA GLN A 116 4.07 1.74 -9.71
C GLN A 116 2.86 1.48 -8.82
N PHE A 117 2.54 2.44 -7.96
CA PHE A 117 1.52 2.31 -6.93
C PHE A 117 0.40 3.33 -7.10
N VAL A 118 -0.80 2.89 -6.78
CA VAL A 118 -1.96 3.73 -6.48
C VAL A 118 -2.28 3.58 -4.99
N PRO A 119 -2.04 4.63 -4.17
CA PRO A 119 -2.44 4.60 -2.76
C PRO A 119 -3.96 4.70 -2.64
N ILE A 120 -4.58 3.81 -1.87
CA ILE A 120 -6.04 3.80 -1.71
C ILE A 120 -6.49 4.89 -0.74
N THR A 121 -7.50 5.68 -1.11
CA THR A 121 -8.11 6.72 -0.23
C THR A 121 -9.43 6.26 0.41
N TYR A 122 -9.87 5.02 0.18
CA TYR A 122 -11.25 4.54 0.32
C TYR A 122 -12.14 4.89 -0.88
N GLU A 123 -12.53 3.89 -1.66
CA GLU A 123 -13.77 3.91 -2.44
C GLU A 123 -14.74 2.96 -1.73
N PRO A 124 -15.95 3.41 -1.33
CA PRO A 124 -16.96 2.52 -0.79
C PRO A 124 -17.14 1.41 -1.81
N ALA A 125 -16.98 0.17 -1.35
CA ALA A 125 -17.02 -1.02 -2.18
C ALA A 125 -17.96 -0.81 -3.37
N LEU A 126 -17.36 -0.70 -4.58
CA LEU A 126 -18.02 -1.14 -5.78
C LEU A 126 -18.60 -2.50 -5.42
N ALA A 127 -19.91 -2.54 -5.24
CA ALA A 127 -20.68 -3.67 -4.78
C ALA A 127 -20.05 -4.99 -5.24
N GLY A 128 -19.31 -5.65 -4.34
CA GLY A 128 -18.76 -6.99 -4.56
C GLY A 128 -17.84 -7.21 -5.78
N LYS A 129 -17.08 -6.21 -6.28
CA LYS A 129 -16.12 -6.48 -7.38
C LYS A 129 -14.79 -5.76 -7.26
N GLY A 130 -13.80 -6.47 -6.71
CA GLY A 130 -12.40 -6.19 -6.98
C GLY A 130 -11.52 -7.25 -6.33
N LYS A 131 -10.88 -8.12 -7.12
CA LYS A 131 -9.97 -9.18 -6.63
C LYS A 131 -8.69 -8.64 -5.96
N TYR A 132 -8.65 -7.35 -5.63
CA TYR A 132 -7.45 -6.53 -5.47
C TYR A 132 -7.55 -5.50 -4.33
N SER A 133 -8.45 -5.65 -3.35
CA SER A 133 -8.54 -4.69 -2.26
C SER A 133 -8.80 -5.35 -0.90
N VAL A 134 -7.83 -5.23 0.00
CA VAL A 134 -8.09 -5.42 1.44
C VAL A 134 -9.01 -4.29 1.91
N ALA A 135 -9.95 -4.60 2.80
CA ALA A 135 -10.76 -3.61 3.50
C ALA A 135 -9.88 -2.76 4.46
N VAL A 136 -9.16 -1.78 3.91
CA VAL A 136 -8.34 -0.80 4.63
C VAL A 136 -8.75 0.60 4.19
N THR A 137 -9.03 1.46 5.17
CA THR A 137 -9.37 2.86 4.98
C THR A 137 -8.17 3.73 5.34
N GLN A 138 -7.74 4.58 4.41
CA GLN A 138 -6.66 5.54 4.62
C GLN A 138 -7.20 6.93 4.34
N SER A 139 -6.88 7.86 5.22
CA SER A 139 -7.33 9.25 5.08
C SER A 139 -6.67 9.92 3.87
N SER A 140 -7.36 10.90 3.29
CA SER A 140 -6.78 11.73 2.23
C SER A 140 -5.50 12.44 2.68
N ALA A 141 -5.34 12.68 3.99
CA ALA A 141 -4.12 13.23 4.58
C ALA A 141 -2.94 12.25 4.52
N GLU A 142 -3.14 10.98 4.90
CA GLU A 142 -2.12 9.92 4.78
C GLU A 142 -1.69 9.74 3.31
N VAL A 143 -2.66 9.69 2.39
CA VAL A 143 -2.37 9.54 0.96
C VAL A 143 -1.63 10.76 0.39
N SER A 144 -2.01 11.97 0.80
CA SER A 144 -1.34 13.20 0.35
C SER A 144 0.08 13.30 0.91
N GLU A 145 0.28 12.91 2.17
CA GLU A 145 1.61 12.87 2.77
C GLU A 145 2.52 11.89 2.02
N PHE A 146 2.04 10.69 1.71
CA PHE A 146 2.78 9.70 0.93
C PHE A 146 3.12 10.20 -0.48
N LYS A 147 2.16 10.81 -1.19
CA LYS A 147 2.41 11.42 -2.50
C LYS A 147 3.48 12.52 -2.43
N ASN A 148 3.43 13.36 -1.39
CA ASN A 148 4.43 14.41 -1.16
C ASN A 148 5.81 13.82 -0.86
N PHE A 149 5.87 12.72 -0.10
CA PHE A 149 7.11 11.99 0.14
C PHE A 149 7.72 11.48 -1.18
N PHE A 150 6.93 10.81 -2.02
CA PHE A 150 7.39 10.30 -3.32
C PHE A 150 7.84 11.41 -4.26
N LYS A 151 7.24 12.60 -4.15
CA LYS A 151 7.63 13.80 -4.90
C LYS A 151 8.93 14.43 -4.38
N LYS A 152 9.19 14.36 -3.06
CA LYS A 152 10.44 14.87 -2.44
C LYS A 152 11.65 14.05 -2.87
N GLY A 153 11.49 12.74 -3.05
CA GLY A 153 12.61 11.84 -3.34
C GLY A 153 13.15 11.14 -2.08
N LEU A 154 13.97 10.11 -2.31
CA LEU A 154 14.79 9.44 -1.30
C LEU A 154 15.98 10.32 -0.89
#